data_AF-A0A4J1TBI4-F1
#
_entry.id   AF-A0A4J1TBI4-F1
#
_cell.length_a   1.000
_cell.length_b   1.000
_cell.length_c   1.000
_cell.angle_alpha   90.00
_cell.angle_beta   90.00
_cell.angle_gamma   90.00
#
_symmetry.space_group_name_H-M   'P 1'
#
loop_
_entity.id
_entity.type
_entity.pdbx_description
1 polymer ?
#
loop_
_entity_poly.entity_id
_entity_poly.type
_entity_poly.pdbx_seq_one_letter_code
_entity_poly.pdbx_strand_id
1 'polypeptide(L)'
;MKDLFLKRKQAFRKECLGYLRYVLNDHFVLFLLVLLGFLAYQYSQLLQHFPENHWPILLFVGITSVLLLLWGGIATYMEAPDKLFLLVGEEEIKLHLKRQTGISLVFWLFVQTLFLLLFAPLFLAMGYGLPVFLLYVLLLGVGKYFHFRQKASKFFTETGLDWDYVISQESKRKQVLLRFFALFTQVKGISNSVKRRAYLDFILKAVQKVPGKIWQNLYLRSYLRNGDLFALSLRLLLLSVLAQVFIEQAWIATAVVVLFNYLLLFQLLALYHAFDYQYLTQLFPLDKGQKEKGLQEVVRGLTSFVLLVELVVGFITFQEKLALLALLGAGLVLLVLYLPYQVKRQMQD
;
A
#
# COMPACT_ATOMS: atom_id res chain seq x y z
N MET A 1 -30.63 -17.83 9.10
CA MET A 1 -29.59 -16.99 8.45
C MET A 1 -29.05 -15.84 9.30
N LYS A 2 -29.86 -15.13 10.09
CA LYS A 2 -29.39 -14.02 10.95
C LYS A 2 -28.26 -14.42 11.90
N ASP A 3 -28.36 -15.59 12.52
CA ASP A 3 -27.36 -16.08 13.49
C ASP A 3 -26.00 -16.38 12.84
N LEU A 4 -26.00 -16.82 11.57
CA LEU A 4 -24.77 -17.03 10.80
C LEU A 4 -23.98 -15.72 10.65
N PHE A 5 -24.65 -14.66 10.19
CA PHE A 5 -24.01 -13.34 10.01
C PHE A 5 -23.62 -12.71 11.35
N LEU A 6 -24.40 -12.91 12.41
CA LEU A 6 -24.03 -12.47 13.76
C LEU A 6 -22.76 -13.18 14.25
N LYS A 7 -22.69 -14.51 14.09
CA LYS A 7 -21.51 -15.31 14.44
C LYS A 7 -20.27 -14.85 13.67
N ARG A 8 -20.40 -14.61 12.36
CA ARG A 8 -19.30 -14.07 11.52
C ARG A 8 -18.85 -12.69 11.96
N LYS A 9 -19.79 -11.78 12.24
CA LYS A 9 -19.49 -10.44 12.76
C LYS A 9 -18.75 -10.50 14.10
N GLN A 10 -19.20 -11.36 15.02
CA GLN A 10 -18.56 -11.56 16.32
C GLN A 10 -17.17 -12.19 16.18
N ALA A 11 -17.00 -13.19 15.32
CA ALA A 11 -15.72 -13.82 15.05
C ALA A 11 -14.69 -12.80 14.53
N PHE A 12 -15.07 -12.01 13.51
CA PHE A 12 -14.19 -10.97 12.96
C PHE A 12 -13.89 -9.87 13.98
N ARG A 13 -14.86 -9.48 14.81
CA ARG A 13 -14.62 -8.51 15.90
C ARG A 13 -13.64 -9.08 16.94
N LYS A 14 -13.79 -10.35 17.32
CA LYS A 14 -12.89 -11.02 18.27
C LYS A 14 -11.46 -11.07 17.75
N GLU A 15 -11.29 -11.36 16.46
CA GLU A 15 -10.00 -11.31 15.77
C GLU A 15 -9.39 -9.90 15.80
N CYS A 16 -10.16 -8.87 15.42
CA CYS A 16 -9.70 -7.47 15.47
C CYS A 16 -9.31 -7.03 16.89
N LEU A 17 -10.10 -7.42 17.91
CA LEU A 17 -9.79 -7.12 19.31
C LEU A 17 -8.54 -7.86 19.80
N GLY A 18 -8.30 -9.07 19.29
CA GLY A 18 -7.06 -9.81 19.54
C GLY A 18 -5.85 -9.05 19.01
N TYR A 19 -5.92 -8.57 17.76
CA TYR A 19 -4.84 -7.79 17.16
C TYR A 19 -4.65 -6.40 17.78
N LEU A 20 -5.73 -5.76 18.24
CA LEU A 20 -5.68 -4.44 18.87
C LEU A 20 -4.76 -4.40 20.11
N ARG A 21 -4.67 -5.50 20.86
CA ARG A 21 -3.79 -5.62 22.03
C ARG A 21 -2.32 -5.43 21.68
N TYR A 22 -1.91 -5.87 20.49
CA TYR A 22 -0.54 -5.71 20.05
C TYR A 22 -0.26 -4.34 19.44
N VAL A 23 -1.28 -3.71 18.84
CA VAL A 23 -1.18 -2.32 18.40
C VAL A 23 -0.99 -1.41 19.61
N LEU A 24 -1.80 -1.60 20.66
CA LEU A 24 -1.75 -0.83 21.91
C LEU A 24 -0.73 -1.42 22.90
N ASN A 25 0.48 -1.70 22.43
CA ASN A 25 1.61 -2.04 23.30
C ASN A 25 2.17 -0.79 23.99
N ASP A 26 2.79 -0.93 25.16
CA ASP A 26 3.23 0.16 26.05
C ASP A 26 4.05 1.25 25.34
N HIS A 27 4.97 0.86 24.46
CA HIS A 27 5.82 1.80 23.71
C HIS A 27 5.02 2.63 22.69
N PHE A 28 4.07 2.00 21.99
CA PHE A 28 3.25 2.70 20.99
C PHE A 28 2.23 3.63 21.63
N VAL A 29 1.65 3.24 22.76
CA VAL A 29 0.70 4.08 23.50
C VAL A 29 1.39 5.37 23.98
N LEU A 30 2.61 5.27 24.51
CA LEU A 30 3.39 6.44 24.90
C LEU A 30 3.67 7.36 23.70
N PHE A 31 4.10 6.79 22.58
CA PHE A 31 4.29 7.54 21.34
C PHE A 31 3.01 8.25 20.88
N LEU A 32 1.87 7.56 20.89
CA LEU A 32 0.58 8.12 20.50
C LEU A 32 0.16 9.28 21.41
N LEU A 33 0.39 9.16 22.73
CA LEU A 33 0.09 10.21 23.69
C LEU A 33 0.92 11.47 23.42
N VAL A 34 2.23 11.31 23.21
CA VAL A 34 3.12 12.44 22.86
C VAL A 34 2.71 13.07 21.53
N LEU A 35 2.43 12.26 20.52
CA LEU A 35 1.99 12.73 19.20
C LEU A 35 0.67 13.49 19.27
N LEU A 36 -0.33 12.98 19.99
CA LEU A 36 -1.61 13.66 20.20
C LEU A 36 -1.42 14.96 20.98
N GLY A 37 -0.57 14.98 22.00
CA GLY A 37 -0.22 16.21 22.72
C GLY A 37 0.41 17.25 21.80
N PHE A 38 1.37 16.85 20.97
CA PHE A 38 2.00 17.72 19.97
C PHE A 38 0.99 18.25 18.94
N LEU A 39 0.11 17.39 18.40
CA LEU A 39 -0.92 17.79 17.44
C LEU A 39 -1.94 18.73 18.06
N ALA A 40 -2.37 18.47 19.30
CA ALA A 40 -3.28 19.34 20.02
C ALA A 40 -2.64 20.72 20.30
N TYR A 41 -1.36 20.75 20.67
CA TYR A 41 -0.61 21.99 20.86
C TYR A 41 -0.49 22.78 19.55
N GLN A 42 -0.13 22.15 18.44
CA GLN A 42 -0.05 22.83 17.14
C GLN A 42 -1.40 23.29 16.63
N TYR A 43 -2.45 22.51 16.87
CA TYR A 43 -3.82 22.93 16.56
C TYR A 43 -4.24 24.16 17.37
N SER A 44 -3.92 24.19 18.68
CA SER A 44 -4.15 25.34 19.54
C SER A 44 -3.37 26.58 19.06
N GLN A 45 -2.09 26.42 18.73
CA GLN A 45 -1.26 27.51 18.23
C GLN A 45 -1.79 28.10 16.91
N LEU A 46 -2.26 27.23 16.00
CA LEU A 46 -2.89 27.66 14.75
C LEU A 46 -4.15 28.50 15.00
N LEU A 47 -4.97 28.13 15.97
CA LEU A 47 -6.18 28.89 16.33
C LEU A 47 -5.83 30.25 16.99
N GLN A 48 -4.74 30.32 17.75
CA GLN A 48 -4.30 31.57 18.40
C GLN A 48 -3.64 32.54 17.41
N HIS A 49 -2.79 32.02 16.52
CA HIS A 49 -2.06 32.79 15.51
C HIS A 49 -2.62 32.50 14.12
N PHE A 50 -3.89 32.85 13.91
CA PHE A 50 -4.57 32.54 12.66
C PHE A 50 -4.02 33.41 11.51
N PRO A 51 -3.44 32.82 10.45
CA PRO A 51 -2.81 33.58 9.38
C PRO A 51 -3.85 34.33 8.56
N GLU A 52 -3.58 35.56 8.12
CA GLU A 52 -4.53 36.34 7.29
C GLU A 52 -4.92 35.64 5.98
N ASN A 53 -4.02 34.82 5.42
CA ASN A 53 -4.30 34.00 4.26
C ASN A 53 -4.87 32.63 4.65
N HIS A 54 -6.19 32.50 4.61
CA HIS A 54 -6.92 31.27 4.96
C HIS A 54 -6.93 30.20 3.85
N TRP A 55 -6.44 30.52 2.65
CA TRP A 55 -6.53 29.64 1.49
C TRP A 55 -5.89 28.25 1.71
N PRO A 56 -4.70 28.12 2.31
CA PRO A 56 -4.09 26.80 2.56
C PRO A 56 -4.92 25.97 3.55
N ILE A 57 -5.53 26.60 4.55
CA ILE A 57 -6.38 25.94 5.55
C ILE A 57 -7.66 25.43 4.88
N LEU A 58 -8.28 26.24 4.04
CA LEU A 58 -9.46 25.84 3.26
C LEU A 58 -9.17 24.69 2.30
N LEU A 59 -8.02 24.71 1.61
CA LEU A 59 -7.59 23.59 0.77
C LEU A 59 -7.40 22.31 1.59
N PHE A 60 -6.76 22.39 2.75
CA PHE A 60 -6.57 21.25 3.63
C PHE A 60 -7.91 20.69 4.13
N VAL A 61 -8.83 21.54 4.57
CA VAL A 61 -10.19 21.15 4.98
C VAL A 61 -10.94 20.52 3.80
N GLY A 62 -10.85 21.10 2.60
CA GLY A 62 -11.50 20.57 1.40
C GLY A 62 -10.99 19.17 1.03
N ILE A 63 -9.67 19.00 0.96
CA ILE A 63 -9.03 17.71 0.64
C ILE A 63 -9.41 16.64 1.69
N THR A 64 -9.28 16.97 2.98
CA THR A 64 -9.63 16.04 4.06
C THR A 64 -11.11 15.66 4.03
N SER A 65 -11.99 16.61 3.70
CA SER A 65 -13.43 16.37 3.58
C SER A 65 -13.77 15.44 2.41
N VAL A 66 -13.14 15.62 1.25
CA VAL A 66 -13.29 14.70 0.11
C VAL A 66 -12.80 13.31 0.46
N LEU A 67 -11.65 13.19 1.14
CA LEU A 67 -11.14 11.90 1.61
C LEU A 67 -12.12 11.22 2.59
N LEU A 68 -12.70 11.96 3.54
CA LEU A 68 -13.70 11.45 4.48
C LEU A 68 -15.00 10.98 3.80
N LEU A 69 -15.42 11.65 2.72
CA LEU A 69 -16.57 11.22 1.92
C LEU A 69 -16.29 9.89 1.20
N LEU A 70 -15.10 9.76 0.62
CA LEU A 70 -14.70 8.54 -0.09
C LEU A 70 -14.48 7.36 0.86
N TRP A 71 -14.06 7.66 2.09
CA TRP A 71 -13.78 6.67 3.11
C TRP A 71 -15.06 6.05 3.68
N GLY A 72 -15.15 4.73 3.54
CA GLY A 72 -16.19 3.91 4.13
C GLY A 72 -16.51 2.69 3.28
N GLY A 73 -16.67 1.55 3.95
CA GLY A 73 -17.10 0.28 3.36
C GLY A 73 -18.40 -0.20 3.99
N ILE A 74 -19.27 -0.81 3.18
CA ILE A 74 -20.48 -1.48 3.65
C ILE A 74 -20.06 -2.85 4.19
N ALA A 75 -20.39 -3.15 5.44
CA ALA A 75 -20.00 -4.42 6.07
C ALA A 75 -21.08 -5.48 5.85
N THR A 76 -20.87 -6.39 4.90
CA THR A 76 -21.87 -7.40 4.52
C THR A 76 -21.61 -8.76 5.19
N TYR A 77 -20.36 -9.02 5.62
CA TYR A 77 -19.91 -10.29 6.20
C TYR A 77 -20.18 -11.53 5.32
N MET A 78 -20.25 -11.33 4.00
CA MET A 78 -20.35 -12.41 3.01
C MET A 78 -18.99 -13.09 2.78
N GLU A 79 -19.03 -14.37 2.49
CA GLU A 79 -17.85 -15.22 2.24
C GLU A 79 -17.98 -15.94 0.89
N ALA A 80 -16.84 -16.38 0.34
CA ALA A 80 -16.79 -17.05 -0.97
C ALA A 80 -17.75 -18.25 -1.13
N PRO A 81 -17.97 -19.12 -0.11
CA PRO A 81 -18.90 -20.22 -0.22
C PRO A 81 -20.38 -19.80 -0.31
N ASP A 82 -20.73 -18.59 0.14
CA ASP A 82 -22.12 -18.15 0.25
C ASP A 82 -22.84 -18.09 -1.09
N LYS A 83 -22.10 -17.85 -2.18
CA LYS A 83 -22.68 -17.85 -3.53
C LYS A 83 -23.26 -19.19 -3.97
N LEU A 84 -22.79 -20.30 -3.37
CA LEU A 84 -23.27 -21.64 -3.66
C LEU A 84 -24.33 -22.07 -2.63
N PHE A 85 -24.09 -21.81 -1.35
CA PHE A 85 -24.94 -22.30 -0.26
C PHE A 85 -26.15 -21.41 0.07
N LEU A 86 -26.03 -20.10 -0.14
CA LEU A 86 -27.08 -19.13 0.19
C LEU A 86 -27.89 -18.67 -1.04
N LEU A 87 -27.65 -19.28 -2.20
CA LEU A 87 -28.38 -18.97 -3.44
C LEU A 87 -29.89 -19.21 -3.29
N VAL A 88 -30.28 -20.25 -2.56
CA VAL A 88 -31.68 -20.62 -2.29
C VAL A 88 -32.41 -19.51 -1.50
N GLY A 89 -31.67 -18.71 -0.73
CA GLY A 89 -32.20 -17.66 0.15
C GLY A 89 -31.93 -16.24 -0.33
N GLU A 90 -31.80 -16.01 -1.64
CA GLU A 90 -31.35 -14.72 -2.19
C GLU A 90 -32.19 -13.52 -1.70
N GLU A 91 -33.51 -13.63 -1.63
CA GLU A 91 -34.38 -12.53 -1.18
C GLU A 91 -34.12 -12.11 0.29
N GLU A 92 -33.86 -13.07 1.17
CA GLU A 92 -33.48 -12.78 2.55
C GLU A 92 -32.10 -12.10 2.63
N ILE A 93 -31.17 -12.48 1.74
CA ILE A 93 -29.85 -11.86 1.63
C ILE A 93 -29.97 -10.42 1.11
N LYS A 94 -30.81 -10.16 0.11
CA LYS A 94 -31.09 -8.80 -0.38
C LYS A 94 -31.59 -7.90 0.74
N LEU A 95 -32.53 -8.39 1.57
CA LEU A 95 -33.01 -7.67 2.75
C LEU A 95 -31.89 -7.43 3.77
N HIS A 96 -31.06 -8.44 4.02
CA HIS A 96 -29.90 -8.32 4.91
C HIS A 96 -28.93 -7.23 4.43
N LEU A 97 -28.60 -7.21 3.14
CA LEU A 97 -27.69 -6.23 2.55
C LEU A 97 -28.24 -4.80 2.61
N LYS A 98 -29.54 -4.61 2.37
CA LYS A 98 -30.21 -3.31 2.56
C LYS A 98 -30.08 -2.85 4.02
N ARG A 99 -30.32 -3.75 4.97
CA ARG A 99 -30.17 -3.45 6.41
C ARG A 99 -28.72 -3.12 6.78
N GLN A 100 -27.74 -3.90 6.32
CA GLN A 100 -26.31 -3.65 6.60
C GLN A 100 -25.82 -2.35 5.95
N THR A 101 -26.36 -1.99 4.79
CA THR A 101 -26.08 -0.70 4.15
C THR A 101 -26.52 0.45 5.05
N GLY A 102 -27.73 0.39 5.60
CA GLY A 102 -28.23 1.39 6.53
C GLY A 102 -27.39 1.49 7.81
N ILE A 103 -27.08 0.35 8.44
CA ILE A 103 -26.24 0.30 9.65
C ILE A 103 -24.84 0.87 9.37
N SER A 104 -24.23 0.48 8.24
CA SER A 104 -22.91 0.96 7.84
C SER A 104 -22.94 2.46 7.55
N LEU A 105 -23.99 2.95 6.91
CA LEU A 105 -24.18 4.37 6.62
C LEU A 105 -24.27 5.18 7.91
N VAL A 106 -25.09 4.77 8.88
CA VAL A 106 -25.21 5.47 10.17
C VAL A 106 -23.87 5.48 10.91
N PHE A 107 -23.17 4.35 10.94
CA PHE A 107 -21.84 4.27 11.56
C PHE A 107 -20.84 5.23 10.90
N TRP A 108 -20.76 5.23 9.56
CA TRP A 108 -19.80 6.07 8.84
C TRP A 108 -20.20 7.55 8.80
N LEU A 109 -21.49 7.88 8.92
CA LEU A 109 -21.95 9.25 9.15
C LEU A 109 -21.53 9.71 10.53
N PHE A 110 -21.74 8.91 11.58
CA PHE A 110 -21.32 9.24 12.94
C PHE A 110 -19.81 9.48 13.04
N VAL A 111 -19.00 8.59 12.46
CA VAL A 111 -17.53 8.75 12.41
C VAL A 111 -17.14 10.03 11.65
N GLN A 112 -17.80 10.32 10.53
CA GLN A 112 -17.55 11.55 9.77
C GLN A 112 -17.91 12.81 10.56
N THR A 113 -19.09 12.85 11.19
CA THR A 113 -19.53 14.01 11.98
C THR A 113 -18.61 14.25 13.17
N LEU A 114 -18.16 13.17 13.83
CA LEU A 114 -17.20 13.27 14.94
C LEU A 114 -15.86 13.87 14.47
N PHE A 115 -15.36 13.46 13.30
CA PHE A 115 -14.12 13.99 12.75
C PHE A 115 -14.28 15.44 12.28
N LEU A 116 -15.39 15.78 11.62
CA LEU A 116 -15.68 17.16 11.18
C LEU A 116 -15.84 18.12 12.35
N LEU A 117 -16.25 17.65 13.53
CA LEU A 117 -16.33 18.48 14.74
C LEU A 117 -14.97 19.08 15.11
N LEU A 118 -13.86 18.39 14.80
CA LEU A 118 -12.52 18.93 14.97
C LEU A 118 -12.26 20.17 14.11
N PHE A 119 -13.00 20.38 13.02
CA PHE A 119 -12.91 21.57 12.17
C PHE A 119 -13.85 22.70 12.58
N ALA A 120 -14.77 22.48 13.53
CA ALA A 120 -15.71 23.53 13.96
C ALA A 120 -15.01 24.80 14.47
N PRO A 121 -13.94 24.73 15.30
CA PRO A 121 -13.23 25.93 15.75
C PRO A 121 -12.55 26.69 14.61
N LEU A 122 -12.12 26.02 13.54
CA LEU A 122 -11.53 26.66 12.36
C LEU A 122 -12.56 27.53 11.62
N PHE A 123 -13.79 27.04 11.45
CA PHE A 123 -14.87 27.81 10.82
C PHE A 123 -15.29 29.03 11.65
N LEU A 124 -15.21 28.91 12.98
CA LEU A 124 -15.42 30.04 13.89
C LEU A 124 -14.28 31.06 13.79
N ALA A 125 -13.02 30.62 13.79
CA ALA A 125 -11.86 31.49 13.64
C ALA A 125 -11.85 32.25 12.29
N MET A 126 -12.35 31.62 11.22
CA MET A 126 -12.53 32.26 9.90
C MET A 126 -13.69 33.26 9.82
N GLY A 127 -14.53 33.36 10.87
CA GLY A 127 -15.67 34.27 10.89
C GLY A 127 -16.92 33.81 10.11
N TYR A 128 -16.95 32.57 9.60
CA TYR A 128 -18.12 32.02 8.89
C TYR A 128 -19.28 31.66 9.83
N GLY A 129 -18.99 31.39 11.11
CA GLY A 129 -19.98 31.06 12.13
C GLY A 129 -20.48 29.61 12.12
N LEU A 130 -21.16 29.21 13.20
CA LEU A 130 -21.70 27.85 13.38
C LEU A 130 -22.75 27.44 12.33
N PRO A 131 -23.67 28.32 11.85
CA PRO A 131 -24.68 27.92 10.87
C PRO A 131 -24.08 27.43 9.55
N VAL A 132 -23.01 28.09 9.07
CA VAL A 132 -22.30 27.69 7.85
C VAL A 132 -21.62 26.34 8.05
N PHE A 133 -21.02 26.10 9.23
CA PHE A 133 -20.44 24.79 9.56
C PHE A 133 -21.51 23.68 9.62
N LEU A 134 -22.68 23.94 10.21
CA LEU A 134 -23.78 22.95 10.23
C LEU A 134 -24.30 22.65 8.83
N LEU A 135 -24.46 23.66 7.97
CA LEU A 135 -24.82 23.48 6.58
C LEU A 135 -23.76 22.64 5.84
N TYR A 136 -22.48 22.91 6.09
CA TYR A 136 -21.37 22.14 5.52
C TYR A 136 -21.41 20.66 5.93
N VAL A 137 -21.62 20.37 7.21
CA VAL A 137 -21.75 19.01 7.73
C VAL A 137 -22.96 18.30 7.11
N LEU A 138 -24.09 19.00 6.96
CA LEU A 138 -25.30 18.47 6.34
C LEU A 138 -25.05 18.12 4.86
N LEU A 139 -24.44 19.03 4.09
CA LEU A 139 -24.11 18.81 2.68
C LEU A 139 -23.19 17.59 2.50
N LEU A 140 -22.14 17.46 3.34
CA LEU A 140 -21.29 16.28 3.32
C LEU A 140 -22.03 15.00 3.76
N GLY A 141 -22.98 15.10 4.69
CA GLY A 141 -23.83 13.99 5.09
C GLY A 141 -24.71 13.49 3.94
N VAL A 142 -25.32 14.41 3.19
CA VAL A 142 -26.10 14.10 1.99
C VAL A 142 -25.22 13.49 0.91
N GLY A 143 -24.04 14.08 0.65
CA GLY A 143 -23.06 13.52 -0.30
C GLY A 143 -22.67 12.08 0.06
N LYS A 144 -22.46 11.79 1.35
CA LYS A 144 -22.16 10.44 1.83
C LYS A 144 -23.32 9.47 1.64
N TYR A 145 -24.55 9.93 1.88
CA TYR A 145 -25.76 9.14 1.63
C TYR A 145 -25.83 8.73 0.15
N PHE A 146 -25.62 9.66 -0.78
CA PHE A 146 -25.60 9.37 -2.22
C PHE A 146 -24.48 8.39 -2.59
N HIS A 147 -23.27 8.59 -2.05
CA HIS A 147 -22.13 7.70 -2.30
C HIS A 147 -22.39 6.27 -1.81
N PHE A 148 -22.96 6.11 -0.62
CA PHE A 148 -23.32 4.79 -0.09
C PHE A 148 -24.46 4.15 -0.88
N ARG A 149 -25.46 4.94 -1.30
CA ARG A 149 -26.56 4.46 -2.15
C ARG A 149 -26.05 3.98 -3.51
N GLN A 150 -25.12 4.70 -4.12
CA GLN A 150 -24.47 4.30 -5.39
C GLN A 150 -23.59 3.05 -5.22
N LYS A 151 -22.89 2.89 -4.08
CA LYS A 151 -22.18 1.66 -3.76
C LYS A 151 -23.13 0.48 -3.58
N ALA A 152 -24.26 0.70 -2.91
CA ALA A 152 -25.24 -0.33 -2.63
C ALA A 152 -26.05 -0.75 -3.86
N SER A 153 -26.30 0.16 -4.80
CA SER A 153 -26.98 -0.19 -6.06
C SER A 153 -26.18 -1.20 -6.87
N LYS A 154 -24.84 -1.16 -6.80
CA LYS A 154 -23.96 -2.14 -7.45
C LYS A 154 -24.06 -3.56 -6.87
N PHE A 155 -24.72 -3.75 -5.72
CA PHE A 155 -24.97 -5.10 -5.19
C PHE A 155 -26.08 -5.82 -5.95
N PHE A 156 -26.95 -5.08 -6.66
CA PHE A 156 -28.11 -5.62 -7.34
C PHE A 156 -27.95 -5.43 -8.85
N THR A 157 -28.11 -6.53 -9.60
CA THR A 157 -28.19 -6.57 -11.06
C THR A 157 -29.67 -6.70 -11.46
N GLU A 158 -30.01 -6.45 -12.73
CA GLU A 158 -31.38 -6.56 -13.26
C GLU A 158 -32.05 -7.92 -12.96
N THR A 159 -31.25 -8.99 -12.85
CA THR A 159 -31.72 -10.36 -12.65
C THR A 159 -31.54 -10.90 -11.23
N GLY A 160 -30.88 -10.19 -10.32
CA GLY A 160 -30.59 -10.72 -8.97
C GLY A 160 -29.40 -10.06 -8.26
N LEU A 161 -28.79 -10.79 -7.33
CA LEU A 161 -27.62 -10.34 -6.56
C LEU A 161 -26.30 -10.61 -7.31
N ASP A 162 -25.43 -9.60 -7.41
CA ASP A 162 -24.03 -9.83 -7.85
C ASP A 162 -23.20 -10.38 -6.68
N TRP A 163 -23.21 -11.71 -6.54
CA TRP A 163 -22.50 -12.42 -5.48
C TRP A 163 -20.99 -12.15 -5.49
N ASP A 164 -20.35 -12.20 -6.66
CA ASP A 164 -18.91 -12.02 -6.77
C ASP A 164 -18.51 -10.58 -6.41
N TYR A 165 -19.30 -9.58 -6.80
CA TYR A 165 -19.06 -8.20 -6.37
C TYR A 165 -19.21 -8.03 -4.86
N VAL A 166 -20.29 -8.53 -4.25
CA VAL A 166 -20.54 -8.41 -2.80
C VAL A 166 -19.44 -9.09 -1.98
N ILE A 167 -19.04 -10.30 -2.37
CA ILE A 167 -17.97 -11.06 -1.72
C ILE A 167 -16.62 -10.35 -1.88
N SER A 168 -16.32 -9.85 -3.09
CA SER A 168 -15.05 -9.15 -3.34
C SER A 168 -14.95 -7.83 -2.56
N GLN A 169 -16.08 -7.12 -2.40
CA GLN A 169 -16.16 -5.88 -1.63
C GLN A 169 -15.90 -6.15 -0.14
N GLU A 170 -16.50 -7.20 0.42
CA GLU A 170 -16.31 -7.56 1.82
C GLU A 170 -14.89 -8.07 2.10
N SER A 171 -14.33 -8.88 1.19
CA SER A 171 -12.95 -9.33 1.26
C SER A 171 -11.97 -8.15 1.25
N LYS A 172 -12.16 -7.17 0.36
CA LYS A 172 -11.38 -5.93 0.34
C LYS A 172 -11.50 -5.15 1.65
N ARG A 173 -12.72 -5.02 2.18
CA ARG A 173 -12.98 -4.35 3.46
C ARG A 173 -12.21 -5.02 4.60
N LYS A 174 -12.33 -6.34 4.76
CA LYS A 174 -11.60 -7.11 5.77
C LYS A 174 -10.08 -6.98 5.58
N GLN A 175 -9.59 -7.08 4.34
CA GLN A 175 -8.16 -6.93 4.04
C GLN A 175 -7.60 -5.56 4.43
N VAL A 176 -8.33 -4.46 4.22
CA VAL A 176 -7.87 -3.13 4.65
C VAL A 176 -7.65 -3.08 6.16
N LEU A 177 -8.57 -3.65 6.95
CA LEU A 177 -8.43 -3.72 8.40
C LEU A 177 -7.27 -4.62 8.83
N LEU A 178 -7.16 -5.81 8.24
CA LEU A 178 -6.08 -6.74 8.55
C LEU A 178 -4.70 -6.19 8.17
N ARG A 179 -4.60 -5.46 7.04
CA ARG A 179 -3.36 -4.77 6.63
C ARG A 179 -2.93 -3.70 7.61
N PHE A 180 -3.88 -2.96 8.20
CA PHE A 180 -3.58 -2.02 9.27
C PHE A 180 -2.95 -2.74 10.48
N PHE A 181 -3.55 -3.84 10.93
CA PHE A 181 -2.98 -4.64 12.02
C PHE A 181 -1.62 -5.25 11.68
N ALA A 182 -1.39 -5.58 10.40
CA ALA A 182 -0.11 -6.10 9.95
C ALA A 182 1.06 -5.13 10.00
N LEU A 183 0.79 -3.83 10.12
CA LEU A 183 1.85 -2.84 10.37
C LEU A 183 2.49 -3.03 11.75
N PHE A 184 1.79 -3.70 12.68
CA PHE A 184 2.21 -3.86 14.07
C PHE A 184 2.52 -5.32 14.41
N THR A 185 1.85 -6.28 13.77
CA THR A 185 1.99 -7.71 14.08
C THR A 185 1.83 -8.62 12.88
N GLN A 186 2.26 -9.87 13.01
CA GLN A 186 1.97 -10.88 12.00
C GLN A 186 0.50 -11.30 12.07
N VAL A 187 -0.26 -10.88 11.06
CA VAL A 187 -1.68 -11.18 10.90
C VAL A 187 -1.86 -12.30 9.88
N LYS A 188 -2.67 -13.31 10.23
CA LYS A 188 -2.97 -14.42 9.32
C LYS A 188 -3.96 -13.95 8.24
N GLY A 189 -3.83 -14.46 7.02
CA GLY A 189 -4.81 -14.21 5.96
C GLY A 189 -4.59 -12.96 5.10
N ILE A 190 -3.46 -12.26 5.23
CA ILE A 190 -3.08 -11.22 4.26
C ILE A 190 -2.54 -11.90 3.01
N SER A 191 -3.36 -11.90 1.96
CA SER A 191 -2.90 -12.29 0.64
C SER A 191 -2.15 -11.12 -0.01
N ASN A 192 -0.89 -11.35 -0.37
CA ASN A 192 -0.19 -10.49 -1.32
C ASN A 192 -0.86 -10.64 -2.68
N SER A 193 -1.73 -9.69 -3.03
CA SER A 193 -2.43 -9.68 -4.32
C SER A 193 -1.43 -9.42 -5.46
N VAL A 194 -1.05 -10.47 -6.17
CA VAL A 194 -0.29 -10.37 -7.43
C VAL A 194 -1.22 -9.84 -8.53
N LYS A 195 -1.13 -8.55 -8.85
CA LYS A 195 -1.95 -7.91 -9.89
C LYS A 195 -1.09 -7.59 -11.12
N ARG A 196 -1.57 -7.93 -12.32
CA ARG A 196 -0.92 -7.56 -13.59
C ARG A 196 -0.86 -6.02 -13.71
N ARG A 197 0.31 -5.51 -14.08
CA ARG A 197 0.57 -4.09 -14.35
C ARG A 197 0.78 -3.90 -15.84
N ALA A 198 -0.30 -3.62 -16.58
CA ALA A 198 -0.26 -3.52 -18.04
C ALA A 198 0.74 -2.46 -18.55
N TYR A 199 0.96 -1.39 -17.78
CA TYR A 199 1.94 -0.34 -18.11
C TYR A 199 3.40 -0.80 -18.06
N LEU A 200 3.71 -1.90 -17.35
CA LEU A 200 5.06 -2.49 -17.29
C LEU A 200 5.28 -3.58 -18.34
N ASP A 201 4.26 -3.93 -19.12
CA ASP A 201 4.38 -4.97 -20.16
C ASP A 201 5.34 -4.54 -21.29
N PHE A 202 5.65 -3.24 -21.43
CA PHE A 202 6.68 -2.75 -22.35
C PHE A 202 8.08 -3.26 -21.97
N ILE A 203 8.42 -3.30 -20.68
CA ILE A 203 9.72 -3.80 -20.18
C ILE A 203 9.86 -5.30 -20.50
N LEU A 204 8.75 -6.06 -20.45
CA LEU A 204 8.73 -7.48 -20.80
C LEU A 204 8.99 -7.75 -22.29
N LYS A 205 8.83 -6.74 -23.17
CA LYS A 205 9.17 -6.89 -24.60
C LYS A 205 10.67 -6.76 -24.86
N ALA A 206 11.44 -6.20 -23.93
CA ALA A 206 12.89 -6.04 -24.06
C ALA A 206 13.66 -7.38 -24.00
N VAL A 207 13.09 -8.41 -23.37
CA VAL A 207 13.69 -9.74 -23.27
C VAL A 207 13.11 -10.66 -24.35
N GLN A 208 13.97 -11.13 -25.25
CA GLN A 208 13.59 -12.09 -26.29
C GLN A 208 13.06 -13.39 -25.68
N LYS A 209 11.97 -13.92 -26.24
CA LYS A 209 11.33 -15.17 -25.79
C LYS A 209 12.01 -16.39 -26.41
N VAL A 210 13.28 -16.61 -26.06
CA VAL A 210 14.11 -17.71 -26.57
C VAL A 210 14.33 -18.73 -25.44
N PRO A 211 14.43 -20.05 -25.73
CA PRO A 211 14.64 -21.08 -24.71
C PRO A 211 15.82 -20.81 -23.75
N GLY A 212 16.92 -20.23 -24.24
CA GLY A 212 18.08 -19.87 -23.40
C GLY A 212 17.84 -18.69 -22.43
N LYS A 213 16.73 -17.95 -22.55
CA LYS A 213 16.40 -16.79 -21.70
C LYS A 213 15.12 -16.98 -20.88
N ILE A 214 14.67 -18.23 -20.70
CA ILE A 214 13.43 -18.54 -19.95
C ILE A 214 13.49 -17.98 -18.53
N TRP A 215 14.57 -18.26 -17.79
CA TRP A 215 14.73 -17.78 -16.41
C TRP A 215 14.79 -16.25 -16.30
N GLN A 216 15.43 -15.58 -17.26
CA GLN A 216 15.43 -14.11 -17.31
C GLN A 216 14.02 -13.55 -17.44
N ASN A 217 13.21 -14.14 -18.33
CA ASN A 217 11.83 -13.71 -18.54
C ASN A 217 10.94 -14.02 -17.33
N LEU A 218 11.12 -15.19 -16.71
CA LEU A 218 10.39 -15.57 -15.50
C LEU A 218 10.72 -14.64 -14.34
N TYR A 219 12.01 -14.37 -14.07
CA TYR A 219 12.42 -13.48 -12.98
C TYR A 219 12.01 -12.03 -13.25
N LEU A 220 12.19 -11.51 -14.47
CA LEU A 220 11.74 -10.17 -14.82
C LEU A 220 10.21 -10.04 -14.67
N ARG A 221 9.45 -11.07 -15.09
CA ARG A 221 8.00 -11.11 -14.91
C ARG A 221 7.60 -11.22 -13.45
N SER A 222 8.33 -11.98 -12.64
CA SER A 222 8.13 -12.07 -11.20
C SER A 222 8.39 -10.73 -10.53
N TYR A 223 9.51 -10.07 -10.85
CA TYR A 223 9.84 -8.73 -10.37
C TYR A 223 8.72 -7.72 -10.68
N LEU A 224 8.28 -7.62 -11.94
CA LEU A 224 7.27 -6.63 -12.35
C LEU A 224 5.85 -6.93 -11.82
N ARG A 225 5.55 -8.18 -11.47
CA ARG A 225 4.22 -8.60 -10.96
C ARG A 225 4.16 -8.70 -9.44
N ASN A 226 5.28 -9.06 -8.80
CA ASN A 226 5.39 -9.13 -7.35
C ASN A 226 5.37 -7.69 -6.80
N GLY A 227 4.24 -7.33 -6.22
CA GLY A 227 3.99 -5.96 -5.80
C GLY A 227 4.93 -5.45 -4.73
N ASP A 228 5.50 -6.35 -3.93
CA ASP A 228 6.39 -6.01 -2.82
C ASP A 228 7.79 -5.63 -3.33
N LEU A 229 8.47 -6.55 -4.04
CA LEU A 229 9.83 -6.33 -4.54
C LEU A 229 9.95 -5.11 -5.47
N PHE A 230 9.03 -4.94 -6.42
CA PHE A 230 9.06 -3.78 -7.32
C PHE A 230 8.84 -2.47 -6.57
N ALA A 231 7.80 -2.39 -5.72
CA ALA A 231 7.50 -1.17 -4.98
C ALA A 231 8.61 -0.81 -4.00
N LEU A 232 9.24 -1.81 -3.40
CA LEU A 232 10.32 -1.64 -2.45
C LEU A 232 11.60 -1.15 -3.15
N SER A 233 11.95 -1.69 -4.31
CA SER A 233 13.06 -1.16 -5.12
C SER A 233 12.84 0.28 -5.58
N LEU A 234 11.61 0.63 -5.99
CA LEU A 234 11.26 2.01 -6.35
C LEU A 234 11.38 2.94 -5.15
N ARG A 235 10.96 2.51 -3.95
CA ARG A 235 11.09 3.27 -2.71
C ARG A 235 12.56 3.56 -2.38
N LEU A 236 13.44 2.56 -2.49
CA LEU A 236 14.87 2.76 -2.24
C LEU A 236 15.51 3.70 -3.27
N LEU A 237 15.15 3.58 -4.55
CA LEU A 237 15.59 4.52 -5.59
C LEU A 237 15.11 5.95 -5.29
N LEU A 238 13.87 6.12 -4.83
CA LEU A 238 13.36 7.44 -4.44
C LEU A 238 14.12 8.00 -3.24
N LEU A 239 14.38 7.18 -2.22
CA LEU A 239 15.17 7.58 -1.06
C LEU A 239 16.63 7.88 -1.41
N SER A 240 17.24 7.16 -2.35
CA SER A 240 18.60 7.45 -2.81
C SER A 240 18.68 8.76 -3.58
N VAL A 241 17.73 9.01 -4.49
CA VAL A 241 17.61 10.30 -5.21
C VAL A 241 17.37 11.46 -4.23
N LEU A 242 16.46 11.28 -3.25
CA LEU A 242 16.21 12.29 -2.22
C LEU A 242 17.47 12.54 -1.37
N ALA A 243 18.20 11.49 -0.99
CA ALA A 243 19.46 11.64 -0.27
C ALA A 243 20.49 12.44 -1.08
N GLN A 244 20.58 12.23 -2.40
CA GLN A 244 21.48 13.01 -3.28
C GLN A 244 21.07 14.48 -3.43
N VAL A 245 19.78 14.80 -3.31
CA VAL A 245 19.27 16.17 -3.48
C VAL A 245 19.28 16.96 -2.17
N PHE A 246 18.95 16.33 -1.04
CA PHE A 246 18.78 17.01 0.24
C PHE A 246 20.04 17.02 1.12
N ILE A 247 20.97 16.08 0.93
CA ILE A 247 22.21 16.04 1.72
C ILE A 247 23.27 16.90 1.03
N GLU A 248 23.62 18.03 1.65
CA GLU A 248 24.60 18.98 1.12
C GLU A 248 26.02 18.38 1.02
N GLN A 249 26.38 17.47 1.94
CA GLN A 249 27.70 16.85 1.99
C GLN A 249 27.81 15.64 1.04
N ALA A 250 28.57 15.79 -0.06
CA ALA A 250 28.67 14.81 -1.15
C ALA A 250 29.13 13.40 -0.72
N TRP A 251 30.11 13.30 0.19
CA TRP A 251 30.62 12.02 0.69
C TRP A 251 29.59 11.28 1.55
N ILE A 252 28.84 12.00 2.39
CA ILE A 252 27.79 11.43 3.23
C ILE A 252 26.63 10.95 2.33
N ALA A 253 26.22 11.79 1.38
CA ALA A 253 25.19 11.42 0.40
C ALA A 253 25.58 10.14 -0.36
N THR A 254 26.83 10.07 -0.86
CA THR A 254 27.35 8.88 -1.56
C THR A 254 27.34 7.64 -0.67
N ALA A 255 27.79 7.74 0.58
CA ALA A 255 27.80 6.60 1.51
C ALA A 255 26.39 6.06 1.76
N VAL A 256 25.41 6.96 1.97
CA VAL A 256 23.99 6.58 2.17
C VAL A 256 23.41 5.93 0.91
N VAL A 257 23.70 6.46 -0.28
CA VAL A 257 23.24 5.88 -1.55
C VAL A 257 23.85 4.50 -1.79
N VAL A 258 25.15 4.32 -1.54
CA VAL A 258 25.80 3.00 -1.64
C VAL A 258 25.13 1.99 -0.70
N LEU A 259 24.76 2.41 0.51
CA LEU A 259 24.02 1.56 1.44
C LEU A 259 22.64 1.18 0.90
N PHE A 260 21.89 2.12 0.31
CA PHE A 260 20.62 1.80 -0.33
C PHE A 260 20.78 0.86 -1.53
N ASN A 261 21.81 1.04 -2.34
CA ASN A 261 22.14 0.14 -3.44
C ASN A 261 22.49 -1.28 -2.97
N TYR A 262 23.22 -1.40 -1.87
CA TYR A 262 23.49 -2.68 -1.22
C TYR A 262 22.20 -3.36 -0.76
N LEU A 263 21.31 -2.64 -0.06
CA LEU A 263 20.02 -3.16 0.40
C LEU A 263 19.12 -3.58 -0.78
N LEU A 264 19.11 -2.79 -1.85
CA LEU A 264 18.37 -3.09 -3.07
C LEU A 264 18.87 -4.40 -3.69
N LEU A 265 20.19 -4.57 -3.82
CA LEU A 265 20.77 -5.80 -4.35
C LEU A 265 20.40 -7.00 -3.47
N PHE A 266 20.53 -6.87 -2.14
CA PHE A 266 20.14 -7.94 -1.20
C PHE A 266 18.68 -8.36 -1.36
N GLN A 267 17.76 -7.40 -1.54
CA GLN A 267 16.34 -7.69 -1.75
C GLN A 267 16.05 -8.35 -3.09
N LEU A 268 16.79 -7.99 -4.15
CA LEU A 268 16.65 -8.62 -5.45
C LEU A 268 17.13 -10.07 -5.46
N LEU A 269 18.02 -10.47 -4.55
CA LEU A 269 18.40 -11.88 -4.40
C LEU A 269 17.24 -12.75 -3.92
N ALA A 270 16.24 -12.19 -3.24
CA ALA A 270 15.03 -12.93 -2.88
C ALA A 270 14.26 -13.44 -4.11
N LEU A 271 14.55 -12.92 -5.33
CA LEU A 271 14.01 -13.49 -6.56
C LEU A 271 14.44 -14.93 -6.80
N TYR A 272 15.61 -15.37 -6.29
CA TYR A 272 16.11 -16.73 -6.52
C TYR A 272 15.07 -17.81 -6.16
N HIS A 273 14.42 -17.63 -5.00
CA HIS A 273 13.42 -18.55 -4.45
C HIS A 273 11.97 -18.28 -4.92
N ALA A 274 11.75 -17.26 -5.77
CA ALA A 274 10.41 -16.83 -6.15
C ALA A 274 9.60 -17.87 -6.92
N PHE A 275 10.23 -18.94 -7.43
CA PHE A 275 9.57 -20.01 -8.16
C PHE A 275 9.76 -21.40 -7.55
N ASP A 276 10.41 -21.51 -6.39
CA ASP A 276 10.71 -22.81 -5.77
C ASP A 276 9.43 -23.55 -5.34
N TYR A 277 8.34 -22.82 -5.09
CA TYR A 277 7.02 -23.41 -4.81
C TYR A 277 6.34 -24.04 -6.04
N GLN A 278 6.78 -23.73 -7.25
CA GLN A 278 6.12 -24.13 -8.49
C GLN A 278 6.81 -25.34 -9.10
N TYR A 279 6.27 -26.54 -8.84
CA TYR A 279 6.83 -27.83 -9.30
C TYR A 279 7.05 -27.92 -10.81
N LEU A 280 6.23 -27.25 -11.62
CA LEU A 280 6.38 -27.25 -13.09
C LEU A 280 7.74 -26.71 -13.56
N THR A 281 8.43 -25.91 -12.74
CA THR A 281 9.75 -25.38 -13.10
C THR A 281 10.84 -26.44 -13.12
N GLN A 282 10.65 -27.56 -12.40
CA GLN A 282 11.58 -28.70 -12.39
C GLN A 282 11.48 -29.54 -13.67
N LEU A 283 10.39 -29.40 -14.43
CA LEU A 283 10.14 -30.13 -15.67
C LEU A 283 10.74 -29.44 -16.90
N PHE A 284 11.33 -28.25 -16.74
CA PHE A 284 11.96 -27.56 -17.86
C PHE A 284 13.25 -28.28 -18.29
N PRO A 285 13.44 -28.58 -19.59
CA PRO A 285 14.65 -29.20 -20.10
C PRO A 285 15.76 -28.16 -20.21
N LEU A 286 16.28 -27.69 -19.08
CA LEU A 286 17.32 -26.66 -19.01
C LEU A 286 18.54 -27.18 -18.26
N ASP A 287 19.72 -26.79 -18.74
CA ASP A 287 20.98 -27.18 -18.11
C ASP A 287 21.10 -26.63 -16.68
N LYS A 288 21.78 -27.40 -15.82
CA LYS A 288 22.13 -26.96 -14.46
C LYS A 288 22.93 -25.66 -14.55
N GLY A 289 22.49 -24.61 -13.85
CA GLY A 289 23.12 -23.27 -13.83
C GLY A 289 22.46 -22.19 -14.69
N GLN A 290 21.47 -22.52 -15.55
CA GLN A 290 20.73 -21.49 -16.29
C GLN A 290 19.85 -20.60 -15.39
N LYS A 291 19.39 -21.13 -14.25
CA LYS A 291 18.64 -20.39 -13.22
C LYS A 291 19.46 -19.22 -12.66
N GLU A 292 20.71 -19.48 -12.26
CA GLU A 292 21.62 -18.47 -11.70
C GLU A 292 22.02 -17.42 -12.72
N LYS A 293 22.39 -17.85 -13.93
CA LYS A 293 22.73 -16.91 -15.02
C LYS A 293 21.56 -16.00 -15.33
N GLY A 294 20.35 -16.56 -15.38
CA GLY A 294 19.12 -15.80 -15.57
C GLY A 294 18.86 -14.78 -14.46
N LEU A 295 19.08 -15.15 -13.20
CA LEU A 295 18.97 -14.23 -12.07
C LEU A 295 20.03 -13.13 -12.14
N GLN A 296 21.29 -13.48 -12.35
CA GLN A 296 22.40 -12.53 -12.42
C GLN A 296 22.18 -11.48 -13.51
N GLU A 297 21.72 -11.88 -14.69
CA GLU A 297 21.44 -10.95 -15.79
C GLU A 297 20.28 -9.99 -15.45
N VAL A 298 19.20 -10.48 -14.85
CA VAL A 298 18.06 -9.62 -14.46
C VAL A 298 18.46 -8.66 -13.35
N VAL A 299 19.15 -9.15 -12.31
CA VAL A 299 19.60 -8.30 -11.21
C VAL A 299 20.58 -7.26 -11.73
N ARG A 300 21.59 -7.64 -12.53
CA ARG A 300 22.54 -6.70 -13.16
C ARG A 300 21.85 -5.65 -14.01
N GLY A 301 20.87 -6.05 -14.82
CA GLY A 301 20.11 -5.12 -15.66
C GLY A 301 19.36 -4.09 -14.82
N LEU A 302 18.74 -4.51 -13.71
CA LEU A 302 17.99 -3.62 -12.84
C LEU A 302 18.89 -2.71 -12.01
N THR A 303 19.94 -3.25 -11.39
CA THR A 303 20.89 -2.46 -10.57
C THR A 303 21.71 -1.52 -11.43
N SER A 304 22.05 -1.88 -12.67
CA SER A 304 22.72 -0.96 -13.61
C SER A 304 21.80 0.19 -14.04
N PHE A 305 20.51 -0.07 -14.23
CA PHE A 305 19.53 0.98 -14.49
C PHE A 305 19.40 1.95 -13.31
N VAL A 306 19.31 1.44 -12.08
CA VAL A 306 19.29 2.28 -10.85
C VAL A 306 20.55 3.13 -10.76
N LEU A 307 21.72 2.51 -10.92
CA LEU A 307 23.00 3.20 -10.88
C LEU A 307 23.10 4.29 -11.97
N LEU A 308 22.59 4.05 -13.17
CA LEU A 308 22.56 5.05 -14.23
C LEU A 308 21.73 6.27 -13.83
N VAL A 309 20.54 6.05 -13.26
CA VAL A 309 19.68 7.14 -12.77
C VAL A 309 20.39 7.95 -11.67
N GLU A 310 21.02 7.27 -10.72
CA GLU A 310 21.75 7.91 -9.62
C GLU A 310 23.01 8.67 -10.09
N LEU A 311 23.67 8.20 -11.14
CA LEU A 311 24.78 8.94 -11.76
C LEU A 311 24.30 10.20 -12.46
N VAL A 312 23.17 10.13 -13.18
CA VAL A 312 22.57 11.30 -13.84
C VAL A 312 22.15 12.34 -12.81
N VAL A 313 21.47 11.92 -11.73
CA VAL A 313 21.06 12.83 -10.64
C VAL A 313 22.29 13.38 -9.92
N GLY A 314 23.23 12.53 -9.54
CA GLY A 314 24.46 12.93 -8.86
C GLY A 314 25.31 13.91 -9.68
N PHE A 315 25.31 13.80 -11.01
CA PHE A 315 26.00 14.75 -11.88
C PHE A 315 25.40 16.16 -11.83
N ILE A 316 24.10 16.26 -11.56
CA ILE A 316 23.39 17.54 -11.45
C ILE A 316 23.54 18.14 -10.05
N THR A 317 23.55 17.30 -9.00
CA THR A 317 23.52 17.78 -7.61
C THR A 317 24.91 17.95 -6.98
N PHE A 318 25.88 17.08 -7.27
CA PHE A 318 27.18 17.11 -6.61
C PHE A 318 28.15 18.09 -7.27
N GLN A 319 28.65 19.03 -6.48
CA GLN A 319 29.75 19.95 -6.88
C GLN A 319 31.08 19.20 -7.04
N GLU A 320 31.34 18.20 -6.16
CA GLU A 320 32.54 17.38 -6.21
C GLU A 320 32.37 16.12 -7.07
N LYS A 321 33.00 16.10 -8.25
CA LYS A 321 32.94 14.96 -9.17
C LYS A 321 33.62 13.69 -8.66
N LEU A 322 34.48 13.78 -7.63
CA LEU A 322 35.16 12.62 -7.03
C LEU A 322 34.18 11.68 -6.29
N ALA A 323 33.18 12.25 -5.60
CA ALA A 323 32.16 11.46 -4.91
C ALA A 323 31.33 10.62 -5.90
N LEU A 324 31.11 11.15 -7.11
CA LEU A 324 30.43 10.44 -8.18
C LEU A 324 31.26 9.27 -8.75
N LEU A 325 32.58 9.42 -8.83
CA LEU A 325 33.47 8.31 -9.17
C LEU A 325 33.49 7.22 -8.09
N ALA A 326 33.42 7.60 -6.81
CA ALA A 326 33.30 6.65 -5.71
C ALA A 326 31.98 5.87 -5.77
N LEU A 327 30.87 6.53 -6.10
CA LEU A 327 29.56 5.89 -6.34
C LEU A 327 29.66 4.84 -7.45
N LEU A 328 30.25 5.21 -8.59
CA LEU A 328 30.42 4.33 -9.75
C LEU A 328 31.30 3.12 -9.39
N GLY A 329 32.41 3.35 -8.70
CA GLY A 329 33.30 2.29 -8.24
C GLY A 329 32.62 1.31 -7.29
N ALA A 330 31.92 1.82 -6.27
CA ALA A 330 31.17 0.99 -5.33
C ALA A 330 30.08 0.19 -6.03
N GLY A 331 29.36 0.81 -6.96
CA GLY A 331 28.35 0.14 -7.77
C GLY A 331 28.90 -0.97 -8.65
N LEU A 332 30.04 -0.77 -9.31
CA LEU A 332 30.70 -1.82 -10.09
C LEU A 332 31.17 -2.99 -9.20
N VAL A 333 31.69 -2.72 -8.00
CA VAL A 333 32.05 -3.75 -7.02
C VAL A 333 30.83 -4.59 -6.65
N LEU A 334 29.68 -3.96 -6.40
CA LEU A 334 28.44 -4.67 -6.10
C LEU A 334 27.99 -5.57 -7.27
N LEU A 335 28.09 -5.10 -8.51
CA LEU A 335 27.66 -5.82 -9.72
C LEU A 335 28.57 -6.99 -10.10
N VAL A 336 29.89 -6.80 -9.98
CA VAL A 336 30.91 -7.72 -10.52
C VAL A 336 31.39 -8.70 -9.45
N LEU A 337 31.59 -8.26 -8.21
CA LEU A 337 32.14 -9.08 -7.15
C LEU A 337 31.04 -9.64 -6.24
N TYR A 338 30.21 -8.76 -5.66
CA TYR A 338 29.26 -9.16 -4.64
C TYR A 338 28.13 -10.04 -5.18
N LEU A 339 27.51 -9.66 -6.31
CA LEU A 339 26.40 -10.41 -6.90
C LEU A 339 26.75 -11.88 -7.21
N PRO A 340 27.81 -12.21 -7.98
CA PRO A 340 28.10 -13.62 -8.28
C PRO A 340 28.55 -14.40 -7.05
N TYR A 341 29.22 -13.75 -6.08
CA TYR A 341 29.58 -14.38 -4.81
C TYR A 341 28.32 -14.80 -4.02
N GLN A 342 27.37 -13.89 -3.87
CA GLN A 342 26.17 -14.13 -3.09
C GLN A 342 25.22 -15.14 -3.76
N VAL A 343 25.12 -15.12 -5.10
CA VAL A 343 24.34 -16.10 -5.86
C VAL A 343 24.92 -17.51 -5.69
N LYS A 344 26.26 -17.67 -5.71
CA LYS A 344 26.89 -18.97 -5.43
C LYS A 344 26.61 -19.47 -4.02
N ARG A 345 26.56 -18.57 -3.03
CA ARG A 345 26.24 -18.93 -1.64
C ARG A 345 24.84 -19.51 -1.51
N GLN A 346 23.85 -18.92 -2.20
CA GLN A 346 22.47 -19.42 -2.23
C GLN A 346 22.28 -20.76 -2.97
N MET A 347 23.33 -21.32 -3.57
CA MET A 347 23.29 -22.68 -4.14
C MET A 347 23.63 -23.77 -3.12
N GLN A 348 24.35 -23.40 -2.06
CA GLN A 348 24.85 -24.35 -1.05
C GLN A 348 23.86 -24.57 0.09
N ASP A 349 22.94 -23.61 0.28
CA ASP A 349 21.77 -23.68 1.15
C ASP A 349 20.58 -24.30 0.39
#